data_AF-A0A810KWS5-F1
#
_entry.id   AF-A0A810KWS5-F1
#
_cell.length_a   1.000
_cell.length_b   1.000
_cell.length_c   1.000
_cell.angle_alpha   90.00
_cell.angle_beta   90.00
_cell.angle_gamma   90.00
#
_symmetry.space_group_name_H-M   'P 1'
#
loop_
_entity.id
_entity.type
_entity.pdbx_description
1 polymer ?
#
loop_
_entity_poly.entity_id
_entity_poly.type
_entity_poly.pdbx_seq_one_letter_code
_entity_poly.pdbx_strand_id
1 'polypeptide(L)' 'MPITALVLIVVGIGWLVTYYLSGGLFPVGTWGYWNLAIGFAALVASLVVLSRWR' A
#
# COMPACT_ATOMS: atom_id res chain seq x y z
N MET A 1 13.15 1.61 11.64
CA MET A 1 14.18 1.61 10.58
C MET A 1 13.60 2.27 9.33
N PRO A 2 14.33 3.18 8.66
CA PRO A 2 13.76 4.08 7.66
C PRO A 2 13.39 3.29 6.40
N ILE A 3 14.14 2.21 6.17
CA ILE A 3 13.89 1.18 5.16
C ILE A 3 12.48 0.58 5.30
N THR A 4 11.99 0.33 6.51
CA THR A 4 10.64 -0.24 6.70
C THR A 4 9.55 0.70 6.21
N ALA A 5 9.67 2.02 6.47
CA ALA A 5 8.75 3.01 5.95
C ALA A 5 8.82 3.09 4.42
N LEU A 6 10.02 3.06 3.86
CA LEU A 6 10.23 3.06 2.41
C LEU A 6 9.59 1.85 1.72
N VAL A 7 9.78 0.64 2.28
CA VAL A 7 9.16 -0.58 1.76
C VAL A 7 7.64 -0.48 1.78
N LEU A 8 7.06 0.00 2.88
CA LEU A 8 5.61 0.18 2.99
C LEU A 8 5.06 1.19 1.97
N ILE A 9 5.81 2.27 1.69
CA ILE A 9 5.44 3.25 0.66
C ILE A 9 5.47 2.62 -0.72
N VAL A 10 6.57 1.96 -1.08
CA VAL A 10 6.73 1.33 -2.41
C VAL A 10 5.67 0.24 -2.62
N VAL A 11 5.39 -0.58 -1.60
CA VAL A 11 4.34 -1.60 -1.66
C VAL A 11 2.96 -0.97 -1.78
N GLY A 12 2.64 0.05 -0.99
CA GLY A 12 1.35 0.73 -1.04
C GLY A 12 1.07 1.38 -2.39
N ILE A 13 2.05 2.11 -2.92
CA ILE A 13 1.97 2.73 -4.26
C ILE A 13 1.86 1.65 -5.33
N GLY A 14 2.74 0.64 -5.31
CA GLY A 14 2.74 -0.45 -6.26
C GLY A 14 1.40 -1.19 -6.29
N TRP A 15 0.83 -1.49 -5.12
CA TRP A 15 -0.47 -2.18 -5.02
C TRP A 15 -1.60 -1.38 -5.67
N LEU A 16 -1.70 -0.08 -5.35
CA LEU A 16 -2.73 0.79 -5.92
C LEU A 16 -2.55 0.96 -7.43
N VAL A 17 -1.32 1.23 -7.88
CA VAL A 17 -1.01 1.37 -9.31
C VAL A 17 -1.40 0.09 -10.07
N THR A 18 -1.04 -1.08 -9.55
CA THR A 18 -1.35 -2.37 -10.20
C THR A 18 -2.87 -2.59 -10.25
N TYR A 19 -3.59 -2.26 -9.17
CA TYR A 19 -5.05 -2.39 -9.10
C TYR A 19 -5.78 -1.46 -10.06
N TYR A 20 -5.35 -0.19 -10.15
CA TYR A 20 -5.94 0.75 -11.09
C TYR A 20 -5.59 0.44 -12.54
N LEU A 21 -4.33 0.12 -12.85
CA LEU A 21 -3.91 -0.17 -14.22
C LEU A 21 -4.52 -1.47 -14.77
N SER A 22 -4.78 -2.44 -13.90
CA SER A 22 -5.43 -3.69 -14.30
C SER A 22 -6.95 -3.60 -14.41
N GLY A 23 -7.56 -2.45 -14.16
CA GLY A 23 -9.01 -2.30 -14.13
C GLY A 23 -9.68 -3.10 -13.00
N GLY A 24 -8.98 -3.29 -11.89
CA GLY A 24 -9.48 -4.03 -10.72
C GLY A 24 -9.34 -5.55 -10.78
N LEU A 25 -8.57 -6.09 -11.72
CA LEU A 25 -8.36 -7.53 -11.88
C LEU A 25 -7.16 -8.07 -11.08
N PHE A 26 -6.10 -7.26 -10.97
CA PHE A 26 -4.90 -7.55 -10.20
C PHE A 26 -4.80 -6.59 -8.99
N PRO A 27 -4.06 -6.92 -7.92
CA PRO A 27 -3.41 -8.19 -7.65
C PRO A 27 -4.39 -9.31 -7.28
N VAL A 28 -5.54 -8.99 -6.66
CA VAL A 28 -6.58 -9.97 -6.31
C VAL A 28 -7.96 -9.42 -6.66
N GLY A 29 -8.46 -9.70 -7.87
CA GLY A 29 -9.74 -9.16 -8.33
C GLY A 29 -10.95 -9.51 -7.44
N THR A 30 -10.95 -10.66 -6.78
CA THR A 30 -12.06 -11.09 -5.89
C THR A 30 -12.22 -10.23 -4.65
N TRP A 31 -11.18 -9.49 -4.24
CA TRP A 31 -11.23 -8.59 -3.10
C TRP A 31 -11.91 -7.25 -3.44
N GLY A 32 -12.01 -6.90 -4.72
CA GLY A 32 -12.61 -5.64 -5.16
C GLY A 32 -12.02 -4.44 -4.41
N TYR A 33 -12.89 -3.63 -3.79
CA TYR A 33 -12.49 -2.44 -3.05
C TYR A 33 -11.57 -2.69 -1.84
N TRP A 34 -11.48 -3.93 -1.33
CA TRP A 34 -10.51 -4.26 -0.26
C TRP A 34 -9.06 -4.10 -0.72
N ASN A 35 -8.78 -4.22 -2.03
CA ASN A 35 -7.44 -3.91 -2.55
C ASN A 35 -7.04 -2.45 -2.31
N LEU A 36 -7.99 -1.52 -2.41
CA LEU A 36 -7.75 -0.11 -2.13
C LEU A 36 -7.46 0.08 -0.64
N ALA A 37 -8.25 -0.55 0.23
CA ALA A 37 -8.04 -0.47 1.68
C ALA A 37 -6.65 -0.97 2.09
N ILE A 38 -6.16 -2.07 1.49
CA ILE A 38 -4.82 -2.61 1.75
C ILE A 38 -3.72 -1.65 1.28
N GLY A 39 -3.84 -1.14 0.05
CA GLY A 39 -2.89 -0.16 -0.50
C GLY A 39 -2.80 1.10 0.36
N PHE A 40 -3.94 1.63 0.78
CA PHE A 40 -3.98 2.78 1.69
C PHE A 40 -3.45 2.47 3.09
N ALA A 41 -3.79 1.31 3.66
CA ALA A 41 -3.29 0.90 4.97
C ALA A 41 -1.77 0.78 5.00
N ALA A 42 -1.15 0.28 3.91
CA ALA A 42 0.31 0.25 3.78
C ALA A 42 0.91 1.68 3.81
N LEU A 43 0.28 2.63 3.12
CA LEU A 43 0.70 4.04 3.14
C LEU A 43 0.57 4.65 4.54
N VAL A 44 -0.55 4.45 5.22
CA VAL A 44 -0.76 4.93 6.60
C VAL A 44 0.25 4.30 7.57
N ALA A 45 0.50 3.00 7.45
CA ALA A 45 1.49 2.31 8.28
C ALA A 45 2.90 2.89 8.10
N SER A 46 3.26 3.29 6.87
CA SER A 46 4.54 3.94 6.63
C SER A 46 4.71 5.24 7.41
N LEU A 47 3.65 6.05 7.51
CA LEU A 47 3.62 7.28 8.30
C LEU A 47 3.77 7.02 9.79
N VAL A 48 3.11 5.97 10.31
CA VAL A 48 3.26 5.53 11.71
C VAL A 48 4.69 5.07 12.00
N VAL A 49 5.33 4.36 11.07
CA VAL A 49 6.74 3.96 11.22
C VAL A 49 7.65 5.18 11.20
N LEU A 50 7.34 6.19 10.39
CA LEU A 50 8.10 7.44 10.29
C LEU A 50 7.89 8.36 11.51
N SER A 51 6.73 8.33 12.16
CA SER A 51 6.45 9.10 13.37
C SER A 51 7.05 8.51 14.64
N ARG A 52 7.43 7.23 14.61
CA ARG A 52 8.14 6.54 15.71
C ARG A 52 9.61 6.94 15.85
N TRP A 53 10.10 7.86 15.01
CA TRP A 53 11.43 8.46 15.13
C TRP A 53 11.37 9.61 16.14
N ARG A 54 11.36 9.24 17.42
CA ARG A 54 11.68 10.14 18.53
C ARG A 54 12.91 9.61 19.24
#